data_AF-A0A382ZQA9-F1
#
_entry.id   AF-A0A382ZQA9-F1
#
_cell.length_a   1.000
_cell.length_b   1.000
_cell.length_c   1.000
_cell.angle_alpha   90.00
_cell.angle_beta   90.00
_cell.angle_gamma   90.00
#
_symmetry.space_group_name_H-M   'P 1'
#
loop_
_entity.id
_entity.type
_entity.pdbx_description
1 polymer ?
#
loop_
_entity_poly.entity_id
_entity_poly.type
_entity_poly.pdbx_seq_one_letter_code
_entity_poly.pdbx_strand_id
1 'polypeptide(L)'
;MNFGTVIQSGIKEIGAHWFRSLLTMFGVICGVASLVTMAAFVKGKENLLRESLAETGGLEKITVESEDDLPDYQKHLEGEAKGVTLKDAYALQNGAPMVHDITPSI
;
A
#
# COMPACT_ATOMS: atom_id res chain seq x y z
N MET A 1 33.35 -23.73 39.63
CA MET A 1 32.03 -23.07 39.67
C MET A 1 31.06 -23.91 38.88
N ASN A 2 30.00 -24.44 39.51
CA ASN A 2 29.03 -25.29 38.82
C ASN A 2 27.96 -24.41 38.15
N PHE A 3 27.94 -24.36 36.81
CA PHE A 3 26.95 -23.59 36.04
C PHE A 3 25.50 -23.99 36.37
N GLY A 4 25.25 -25.29 36.62
CA GLY A 4 23.93 -25.78 36.99
C GLY A 4 23.37 -25.13 38.28
N THR A 5 24.22 -24.94 39.29
CA THR A 5 23.81 -24.26 40.53
C THR A 5 23.53 -22.78 40.34
N VAL A 6 24.22 -22.11 39.41
CA VAL A 6 23.98 -20.68 39.10
C VAL A 6 22.64 -20.50 38.38
N ILE A 7 22.34 -21.35 37.40
CA ILE A 7 21.06 -21.32 36.67
C ILE A 7 19.89 -21.61 37.61
N GLN A 8 20.03 -22.63 38.47
CA GLN A 8 19.00 -22.97 39.46
C GLN A 8 18.74 -21.82 40.44
N SER A 9 19.79 -21.10 40.86
CA SER A 9 19.67 -19.91 41.70
C SER A 9 18.92 -18.78 40.98
N GLY A 10 19.26 -18.51 39.72
CA GLY A 10 18.60 -17.46 38.93
C GLY A 10 17.09 -17.72 38.71
N ILE A 11 16.71 -18.97 38.43
CA ILE A 11 15.28 -19.35 38.29
C ILE A 11 14.53 -19.14 39.61
N LYS A 12 15.14 -19.50 40.74
CA LYS A 12 14.55 -19.31 42.06
C LYS A 12 14.37 -17.82 42.39
N GLU A 13 15.31 -16.97 41.98
CA GLU A 13 15.27 -15.53 42.20
C GLU A 13 14.21 -14.82 41.34
N ILE A 14 14.02 -15.26 40.09
CA ILE A 14 12.91 -14.82 39.24
C ILE A 14 11.56 -15.15 39.88
N GLY A 15 11.43 -16.35 40.45
CA GLY A 15 10.22 -16.77 41.18
C GLY A 15 9.98 -15.98 42.48
N ALA A 16 11.05 -15.63 43.20
CA ALA A 16 10.96 -14.82 44.42
C ALA A 16 10.53 -13.36 44.14
N HIS A 17 10.95 -12.81 43.00
CA HIS A 17 10.59 -11.45 42.56
C HIS A 17 9.74 -11.46 41.29
N TRP A 18 8.56 -12.09 41.37
CA TRP A 18 7.66 -12.28 40.22
C TRP A 18 7.20 -10.97 39.58
N PHE A 19 6.85 -9.94 40.36
CA PHE A 19 6.31 -8.67 39.84
C PHE A 19 7.36 -7.88 39.04
N ARG A 20 8.58 -7.77 39.58
CA ARG A 20 9.69 -7.09 38.92
C ARG A 20 10.08 -7.80 37.63
N SER A 21 10.26 -9.13 37.70
CA SER A 21 10.66 -9.95 36.55
C SER A 21 9.63 -9.89 35.43
N LEU A 22 8.33 -9.93 35.77
CA LEU A 22 7.23 -9.79 34.82
C LEU A 22 7.28 -8.46 34.10
N LEU A 23 7.41 -7.35 34.83
CA LEU A 23 7.41 -6.00 34.23
C LEU A 23 8.61 -5.80 33.30
N THR A 24 9.78 -6.33 33.66
CA THR A 24 10.97 -6.27 32.81
C THR A 24 10.84 -7.09 31.54
N MET A 25 10.27 -8.30 31.61
CA MET A 25 10.03 -9.11 30.41
C MET A 25 8.95 -8.49 29.53
N PHE A 26 7.89 -7.96 30.13
CA PHE A 26 6.82 -7.30 29.39
C PHE A 26 7.35 -6.12 28.57
N GLY A 27 8.25 -5.30 29.14
CA GLY A 27 8.90 -4.21 28.41
C GLY A 27 9.66 -4.69 27.17
N VAL A 28 10.42 -5.78 27.29
CA VAL A 28 11.16 -6.36 26.14
C VAL A 28 10.21 -6.93 25.10
N ILE A 29 9.16 -7.66 25.52
CA ILE A 29 8.17 -8.26 24.62
C ILE A 29 7.42 -7.17 23.84
N CYS A 30 6.91 -6.15 24.52
CA CYS A 30 6.22 -5.03 23.87
C CYS A 30 7.16 -4.23 22.96
N GLY A 31 8.43 -4.06 23.36
CA GLY A 31 9.44 -3.39 22.54
C GLY A 31 9.67 -4.11 21.22
N VAL A 32 9.97 -5.41 21.26
CA VAL A 32 10.20 -6.21 20.05
C VAL A 32 8.92 -6.35 19.23
N ALA A 33 7.77 -6.57 19.87
CA ALA A 33 6.49 -6.72 19.18
C ALA A 33 6.13 -5.46 18.37
N SER A 34 6.26 -4.26 18.94
CA SER A 34 5.91 -3.02 18.22
C SER A 34 6.77 -2.80 16.97
N LEU A 35 8.07 -3.07 17.05
CA LEU A 35 8.98 -3.01 15.89
C LEU A 35 8.58 -4.00 14.79
N VAL A 36 8.32 -5.26 15.16
CA VAL A 36 7.94 -6.31 14.21
C VAL A 36 6.58 -5.99 13.58
N THR A 37 5.61 -5.54 14.37
CA THR A 37 4.27 -5.17 13.88
C THR A 37 4.34 -4.04 12.87
N MET A 38 5.09 -2.97 13.16
CA MET A 38 5.21 -1.85 12.23
C MET A 38 5.89 -2.27 10.92
N ALA A 39 6.95 -3.07 11.00
CA ALA A 39 7.64 -3.59 9.81
C ALA A 39 6.72 -4.47 8.94
N ALA A 40 5.93 -5.34 9.58
CA ALA A 40 4.96 -6.18 8.88
C ALA A 40 3.83 -5.36 8.26
N PHE A 41 3.33 -4.35 8.97
CA PHE A 41 2.27 -3.47 8.48
C PHE A 41 2.69 -2.70 7.23
N VAL A 42 3.90 -2.12 7.23
CA VAL A 42 4.44 -1.38 6.07
C VAL A 42 4.56 -2.31 4.86
N LYS A 43 5.16 -3.50 5.03
CA LYS A 43 5.29 -4.48 3.95
C LYS A 43 3.93 -4.96 3.44
N GLY A 44 2.97 -5.15 4.34
CA GLY A 44 1.60 -5.53 3.98
C GLY A 44 0.95 -4.46 3.10
N LYS A 45 1.03 -3.19 3.48
CA LYS A 45 0.50 -2.09 2.68
C LYS A 45 1.17 -1.96 1.31
N GLU A 46 2.48 -2.12 1.25
CA GLU A 46 3.20 -2.06 -0.02
C GLU A 46 2.77 -3.17 -0.98
N ASN A 47 2.62 -4.40 -0.48
CA ASN A 47 2.15 -5.51 -1.30
C ASN A 47 0.72 -5.30 -1.79
N LEU A 48 -0.19 -4.87 -0.90
CA LEU A 48 -1.58 -4.58 -1.27
C LEU A 48 -1.66 -3.49 -2.34
N LEU A 49 -0.91 -2.40 -2.18
CA LEU A 49 -0.87 -1.33 -3.18
C LEU A 49 -0.31 -1.82 -4.51
N ARG A 50 0.75 -2.63 -4.50
CA ARG A 50 1.33 -3.22 -5.71
C ARG A 50 0.34 -4.15 -6.42
N GLU A 51 -0.38 -4.97 -5.66
CA GLU A 51 -1.39 -5.89 -6.20
C GLU A 51 -2.58 -5.11 -6.79
N SER A 52 -3.13 -4.13 -6.06
CA SER A 52 -4.20 -3.28 -6.57
C SER A 52 -3.77 -2.44 -7.79
N LEU A 53 -2.53 -1.96 -7.81
CA LEU A 53 -1.96 -1.30 -8.99
C LEU A 53 -1.88 -2.27 -10.17
N ALA A 54 -1.37 -3.49 -9.96
CA ALA A 54 -1.28 -4.50 -11.01
C ALA A 54 -2.68 -4.89 -11.55
N GLU A 55 -3.67 -5.07 -10.68
CA GLU A 55 -5.06 -5.39 -11.06
C GLU A 55 -5.72 -4.25 -11.85
N THR A 56 -5.42 -3.00 -11.52
CA THR A 56 -5.99 -1.84 -12.21
C THR A 56 -5.43 -1.67 -13.64
N GLY A 57 -4.32 -2.33 -13.97
CA GLY A 57 -3.61 -2.24 -15.24
C GLY A 57 -2.19 -1.67 -15.14
N GLY A 58 -1.69 -1.51 -13.91
CA GLY A 58 -0.34 -1.04 -13.61
C GLY A 58 -0.16 0.46 -13.84
N LEU A 59 1.11 0.90 -13.77
CA LEU A 59 1.53 2.27 -14.11
C LEU A 59 1.44 2.57 -15.61
N GLU A 60 1.22 1.55 -16.44
CA GLU A 60 1.23 1.64 -17.90
C GLU A 60 -0.17 1.87 -18.48
N LYS A 61 -1.23 1.77 -17.66
CA LYS A 61 -2.60 2.08 -18.07
C LYS A 61 -2.89 3.56 -17.92
N ILE A 62 -3.28 4.18 -19.04
CA ILE A 62 -3.77 5.55 -19.08
C ILE A 62 -5.26 5.51 -19.40
N THR A 63 -6.10 6.03 -18.50
CA THR A 63 -7.53 6.21 -18.75
C THR A 63 -7.77 7.63 -19.24
N VAL A 64 -8.45 7.77 -20.37
CA VAL A 64 -8.85 9.06 -20.93
C VAL A 64 -10.35 9.22 -20.73
N GLU A 65 -10.74 10.14 -19.88
CA GLU A 65 -12.15 10.44 -19.57
C GLU A 65 -12.45 11.88 -20.00
N SER A 66 -13.67 12.13 -20.45
CA SER A 66 -14.16 13.49 -20.63
C SER A 66 -14.54 14.06 -19.26
N GLU A 67 -14.04 15.25 -18.96
CA GLU A 67 -14.41 15.94 -17.74
C GLU A 67 -15.79 16.59 -17.92
N ASP A 68 -16.74 16.21 -17.08
CA ASP A 68 -18.13 16.68 -17.16
C ASP A 68 -18.31 18.11 -16.63
N ASP A 69 -17.43 18.58 -15.73
CA ASP A 69 -17.45 19.94 -15.18
C ASP A 69 -16.28 20.73 -15.79
N LEU A 70 -16.57 21.49 -16.85
CA LEU A 70 -15.57 22.33 -17.47
C LEU A 70 -15.28 23.54 -16.57
N PRO A 71 -14.03 24.04 -16.51
CA PRO A 71 -13.68 25.23 -15.74
C PRO A 71 -14.60 26.42 -16.08
N ASP A 72 -14.84 27.33 -15.13
CA ASP A 72 -15.84 28.41 -15.28
C ASP A 72 -15.67 29.29 -16.53
N TYR A 73 -14.44 29.43 -17.04
CA TYR A 73 -14.15 30.15 -18.30
C TYR A 73 -14.56 29.38 -19.56
N GLN A 74 -14.72 28.06 -19.47
CA GLN A 74 -15.00 27.13 -20.56
C GLN A 74 -16.41 26.52 -20.48
N LYS A 75 -17.18 26.78 -19.41
CA LYS A 75 -18.57 26.32 -19.25
C LYS A 75 -19.49 26.62 -20.43
N HIS A 76 -19.27 27.72 -21.14
CA HIS A 76 -20.04 28.06 -22.34
C HIS A 76 -19.86 27.05 -23.49
N LEU A 77 -18.83 26.21 -23.45
CA LEU A 77 -18.52 25.16 -24.43
C LEU A 77 -19.03 23.77 -24.01
N GLU A 78 -19.63 23.62 -22.83
CA GLU A 78 -20.22 22.34 -22.38
C GLU A 78 -21.26 21.80 -23.38
N GLY A 79 -22.06 22.68 -23.98
CA GLY A 79 -23.05 22.30 -24.99
C GLY A 79 -22.47 21.88 -26.34
N GLU A 80 -21.19 22.14 -26.60
CA GLU A 80 -20.50 21.84 -27.87
C GLU A 80 -19.46 20.71 -27.72
N ALA A 81 -19.08 20.36 -26.49
CA ALA A 81 -18.17 19.27 -26.19
C ALA A 81 -18.80 17.92 -26.60
N LYS A 82 -18.21 17.25 -27.61
CA LYS A 82 -18.64 15.94 -28.09
C LYS A 82 -18.24 14.76 -27.18
N GLY A 83 -17.58 15.04 -26.06
CA GLY A 83 -16.97 14.02 -25.19
C GLY A 83 -15.83 13.26 -25.89
N VAL A 84 -15.39 12.16 -25.28
CA VAL A 84 -14.44 11.22 -25.90
C VAL A 84 -15.18 10.34 -26.90
N THR A 85 -14.73 10.30 -28.15
CA THR A 85 -15.39 9.58 -29.23
C THR A 85 -14.54 8.43 -29.77
N LEU A 86 -15.17 7.49 -30.49
CA LEU A 86 -14.44 6.40 -31.16
C LEU A 86 -13.38 6.89 -32.14
N LYS A 87 -13.52 8.11 -32.69
CA LYS A 87 -12.50 8.70 -33.57
C LYS A 87 -11.18 8.93 -32.84
N ASP A 88 -11.26 9.28 -31.56
CA ASP A 88 -10.09 9.53 -30.72
C ASP A 88 -9.33 8.22 -30.45
N ALA A 89 -10.04 7.10 -30.27
CA ALA A 89 -9.43 5.78 -30.18
C ALA A 89 -8.65 5.40 -31.45
N TYR A 90 -9.22 5.62 -32.64
CA TYR A 90 -8.52 5.37 -33.91
C TYR A 90 -7.36 6.35 -34.15
N ALA A 91 -7.48 7.60 -33.70
CA ALA A 91 -6.39 8.57 -33.77
C ALA A 91 -5.22 8.14 -32.90
N LEU A 92 -5.47 7.67 -31.68
CA LEU A 92 -4.45 7.12 -30.79
C LEU A 92 -3.79 5.87 -31.38
N GLN A 93 -4.56 4.97 -31.98
CA GLN A 93 -4.04 3.75 -32.61
C GLN A 93 -3.02 4.05 -33.71
N ASN A 94 -3.26 5.10 -34.51
CA ASN A 94 -2.39 5.45 -35.63
C ASN A 94 -1.29 6.45 -35.26
N GLY A 95 -1.51 7.27 -34.22
CA GLY A 95 -0.63 8.37 -33.84
C GLY A 95 0.34 8.07 -32.69
N ALA A 96 0.06 7.05 -31.88
CA ALA A 96 0.86 6.73 -30.69
C ALA A 96 1.57 5.37 -30.82
N PRO A 97 2.81 5.31 -31.37
CA PRO A 97 3.53 4.05 -31.59
C PRO A 97 3.95 3.33 -30.30
N MET A 98 3.87 4.01 -29.15
CA MET A 98 4.19 3.45 -27.82
C MET A 98 2.98 2.81 -27.11
N VAL A 99 1.78 2.95 -27.68
CA VAL A 99 0.55 2.37 -27.11
C VAL A 99 0.29 1.03 -27.79
N HIS A 100 0.31 -0.05 -27.03
CA HIS A 100 0.16 -1.41 -27.57
C HIS A 100 -1.30 -1.84 -27.71
N ASP A 101 -2.13 -1.54 -26.71
CA ASP A 101 -3.54 -1.91 -26.68
C ASP A 101 -4.40 -0.69 -26.36
N ILE A 102 -5.52 -0.58 -27.07
CA ILE A 102 -6.51 0.48 -26.88
C ILE A 102 -7.86 -0.20 -26.73
N THR A 103 -8.51 0.04 -25.59
CA THR A 103 -9.86 -0.47 -25.30
C THR A 103 -10.80 0.70 -25.03
N PRO A 104 -11.85 0.90 -25.84
CA PRO A 104 -12.89 1.86 -25.49
C PRO A 104 -13.71 1.32 -24.31
N SER A 105 -13.79 2.09 -23.23
CA SER A 105 -14.70 1.84 -22.10
C SER A 105 -15.97 2.67 -22.29
N ILE A 106 -17.12 2.06 -22.00
CA ILE A 106 -18.46 2.68 -22.05
C ILE A 106 -18.84 3.12 -20.64
#